data_AF-A0A314UF87-F1
#
_entry.id   AF-A0A314UF87-F1
#
_cell.length_a   1.000
_cell.length_b   1.000
_cell.length_c   1.000
_cell.angle_alpha   90.00
_cell.angle_beta   90.00
_cell.angle_gamma   90.00
#
_symmetry.space_group_name_H-M   'P 1'
#
loop_
_entity.id
_entity.type
_entity.pdbx_description
1 polymer ?
#
loop_
_entity_poly.entity_id
_entity_poly.type
_entity_poly.pdbx_seq_one_letter_code
_entity_poly.pdbx_strand_id
1 'polypeptide(L)'
;MCRPIRQLTEMKGHETRNHALACFGGAGPQHACAIARSLGMKEVLIHRFCGILSAYGMGLADVVEEAQEPYSAVYSLESVQEASHREAILLSQVRLKLQEQGFRDENMTTETYLNLRYEGTDTSIMVKKRITKMGEDVTTIWTLWNYSSRSMDLNY
;
A
#
# COMPACT_ATOMS: atom_id res chain seq x y z
N MET A 1 -15.36 -18.95 -9.84
CA MET A 1 -14.90 -17.54 -9.73
C MET A 1 -15.58 -16.75 -8.61
N CYS A 2 -16.85 -16.98 -8.26
CA CYS A 2 -17.54 -16.17 -7.24
C CYS A 2 -17.01 -16.35 -5.80
N ARG A 3 -16.66 -17.58 -5.38
CA ARG A 3 -16.21 -17.85 -4.00
C ARG A 3 -14.93 -17.07 -3.61
N PRO A 4 -13.85 -17.05 -4.41
CA PRO A 4 -12.67 -16.24 -4.09
C PRO A 4 -12.94 -14.74 -4.02
N ILE A 5 -13.76 -14.21 -4.95
CA ILE A 5 -14.14 -12.78 -4.94
C ILE A 5 -14.85 -12.46 -3.62
N ARG A 6 -15.82 -13.30 -3.24
CA ARG A 6 -16.57 -13.13 -1.99
C ARG A 6 -15.67 -13.16 -0.76
N GLN A 7 -14.83 -14.19 -0.66
CA GLN A 7 -13.91 -14.36 0.47
C GLN A 7 -12.97 -13.16 0.62
N LEU A 8 -12.34 -12.70 -0.46
CA LEU A 8 -11.40 -11.58 -0.40
C LEU A 8 -12.07 -10.26 0.00
N THR A 9 -13.28 -10.00 -0.49
CA THR A 9 -14.04 -8.80 -0.13
C THR A 9 -14.49 -8.84 1.34
N GLU A 10 -15.03 -9.98 1.78
CA GLU A 10 -15.51 -10.16 3.17
C GLU A 10 -14.36 -10.19 4.18
N MET A 11 -13.20 -10.76 3.83
CA MET A 11 -11.98 -10.71 4.66
C MET A 11 -11.47 -9.29 4.91
N LYS A 12 -11.74 -8.36 3.98
CA LYS A 12 -11.45 -6.93 4.16
C LYS A 12 -12.52 -6.20 4.97
N GLY A 13 -13.52 -6.91 5.51
CA GLY A 13 -14.63 -6.33 6.26
C GLY A 13 -15.74 -5.73 5.38
N HIS A 14 -15.77 -6.06 4.09
CA HIS A 14 -16.71 -5.46 3.14
C HIS A 14 -17.76 -6.44 2.64
N GLU A 15 -18.98 -5.95 2.46
CA GLU A 15 -20.05 -6.73 1.83
C GLU A 15 -19.98 -6.65 0.30
N THR A 16 -19.90 -7.81 -0.35
CA THR A 16 -19.76 -7.95 -1.81
C THR A 16 -20.82 -7.22 -2.63
N ARG A 17 -22.10 -7.25 -2.19
CA ARG A 17 -23.23 -6.65 -2.94
C ARG A 17 -23.14 -5.13 -3.10
N ASN A 18 -22.35 -4.47 -2.24
CA ASN A 18 -22.20 -3.00 -2.22
C ASN A 18 -21.12 -2.50 -3.20
N HIS A 19 -20.58 -3.37 -4.05
CA HIS A 19 -19.50 -3.06 -4.98
C HIS A 19 -19.95 -3.23 -6.43
N ALA A 20 -19.27 -2.53 -7.34
CA ALA A 20 -19.35 -2.78 -8.77
C ALA A 20 -18.33 -3.86 -9.19
N LEU A 21 -18.72 -4.76 -10.08
CA LEU A 21 -17.82 -5.78 -10.63
C LEU A 21 -17.03 -5.20 -11.81
N ALA A 22 -15.75 -4.87 -11.60
CA ALA A 22 -14.85 -4.54 -12.70
C ALA A 22 -14.41 -5.81 -13.45
N CYS A 23 -14.63 -5.88 -14.77
CA CYS A 23 -14.31 -7.03 -15.61
C CYS A 23 -13.32 -6.66 -16.72
N PHE A 24 -12.24 -7.43 -16.84
CA PHE A 24 -11.21 -7.27 -17.86
C PHE A 24 -10.59 -8.63 -18.26
N GLY A 25 -9.66 -8.61 -19.21
CA GLY A 25 -9.11 -9.78 -19.87
C GLY A 25 -9.97 -10.24 -21.05
N GLY A 26 -9.40 -11.12 -21.90
CA GLY A 26 -10.07 -11.56 -23.13
C GLY A 26 -11.39 -12.31 -22.92
N ALA A 27 -11.54 -13.02 -21.80
CA ALA A 27 -12.74 -13.81 -21.48
C ALA A 27 -13.54 -13.30 -20.26
N GLY A 28 -13.05 -12.28 -19.55
CA GLY A 28 -13.68 -11.76 -18.33
C GLY A 28 -15.11 -11.25 -18.58
N PRO A 29 -15.31 -10.32 -19.54
CA PRO A 29 -16.63 -9.79 -19.87
C PRO A 29 -17.68 -10.85 -20.24
N GLN A 30 -17.28 -11.99 -20.80
CA GLN A 30 -18.20 -13.05 -21.23
C GLN A 30 -19.03 -13.63 -20.06
N HIS A 31 -18.47 -13.62 -18.85
CA HIS A 31 -19.09 -14.20 -17.66
C HIS A 31 -19.57 -13.14 -16.65
N ALA A 32 -19.36 -11.85 -16.94
CA ALA A 32 -19.50 -10.76 -15.98
C ALA A 32 -20.91 -10.69 -15.36
N CYS A 33 -21.97 -10.71 -16.17
CA CYS A 33 -23.35 -10.65 -15.67
C CYS A 33 -23.75 -11.86 -14.81
N ALA A 34 -23.23 -13.06 -15.12
CA ALA A 34 -23.50 -14.25 -14.32
C ALA A 34 -22.80 -14.20 -12.96
N ILE A 35 -21.55 -13.74 -12.95
CA ILE A 35 -20.76 -13.56 -11.72
C ILE A 35 -21.37 -12.46 -10.85
N ALA A 36 -21.69 -11.29 -11.41
CA ALA A 36 -22.29 -10.17 -10.68
C ALA A 36 -23.61 -10.58 -10.00
N ARG A 37 -24.50 -11.26 -10.74
CA ARG A 37 -25.75 -11.81 -10.17
C ARG A 37 -25.49 -12.78 -9.03
N SER A 38 -24.53 -13.69 -9.18
CA SER A 38 -24.17 -14.66 -8.13
C SER A 38 -23.57 -14.00 -6.88
N LEU A 39 -22.98 -12.81 -7.03
CA LEU A 39 -22.42 -12.01 -5.94
C LEU A 39 -23.42 -11.03 -5.33
N GLY A 40 -24.60 -10.86 -5.95
CA GLY A 40 -25.60 -9.87 -5.53
C GLY A 40 -25.25 -8.44 -5.93
N MET A 41 -24.30 -8.25 -6.84
CA MET A 41 -23.87 -6.94 -7.34
C MET A 41 -24.85 -6.43 -8.39
N LYS A 42 -25.11 -5.12 -8.39
CA LYS A 42 -26.05 -4.46 -9.33
C LYS A 42 -25.36 -3.79 -10.52
N GLU A 43 -24.05 -3.63 -10.45
CA GLU A 43 -23.27 -2.88 -11.45
C GLU A 43 -22.07 -3.71 -11.93
N VAL A 44 -21.83 -3.64 -13.24
CA VAL A 44 -20.67 -4.24 -13.91
C VAL A 44 -19.98 -3.15 -14.71
N LEU A 45 -18.67 -2.98 -14.47
CA LEU A 45 -17.84 -2.01 -15.17
C LEU A 45 -16.93 -2.74 -16.15
N ILE A 46 -17.03 -2.40 -17.43
CA ILE A 46 -16.20 -2.96 -18.50
C ILE A 46 -15.46 -1.81 -19.16
N HIS A 47 -14.14 -1.78 -18.98
CA HIS A 47 -13.30 -0.77 -19.62
C HIS A 47 -13.28 -0.96 -21.15
N ARG A 48 -13.20 0.14 -21.93
CA ARG A 48 -13.08 0.07 -23.40
C ARG A 48 -11.92 -0.81 -23.86
N PHE A 49 -10.81 -0.79 -23.12
CA PHE A 49 -9.62 -1.61 -23.37
C PHE A 49 -9.55 -2.90 -22.54
N CYS A 50 -10.69 -3.45 -22.10
CA CYS A 50 -10.75 -4.61 -21.21
C CYS A 50 -9.88 -5.79 -21.69
N GLY A 51 -9.80 -6.05 -22.99
CA GLY A 51 -8.99 -7.14 -23.56
C GLY A 51 -7.48 -6.96 -23.41
N ILE A 52 -6.99 -5.72 -23.26
CA ILE A 52 -5.56 -5.38 -23.18
C ILE A 52 -5.21 -4.58 -21.92
N LEU A 53 -6.10 -4.61 -20.91
CA LEU A 53 -6.01 -3.68 -19.78
C LEU A 53 -4.69 -3.79 -19.01
N SER A 54 -4.07 -4.97 -18.98
CA SER A 54 -2.75 -5.17 -18.38
C SER A 54 -1.64 -4.39 -19.09
N ALA A 55 -1.59 -4.45 -20.42
CA ALA A 55 -0.61 -3.69 -21.21
C ALA A 55 -0.87 -2.18 -21.10
N TYR A 56 -2.15 -1.79 -21.12
CA TYR A 56 -2.54 -0.39 -20.93
C TYR A 56 -2.12 0.14 -19.55
N GLY A 57 -2.34 -0.63 -18.48
CA GLY A 57 -1.93 -0.27 -17.12
C GLY A 57 -0.41 -0.15 -16.98
N MET A 58 0.35 -1.07 -17.58
CA MET A 58 1.82 -0.98 -17.61
C MET A 58 2.32 0.28 -18.31
N GLY A 59 1.66 0.70 -19.39
CA GLY A 59 2.03 1.92 -20.12
C GLY A 59 1.69 3.23 -19.40
N LEU A 60 0.83 3.17 -18.36
CA LEU A 60 0.46 4.31 -17.53
C LEU A 60 1.14 4.32 -16.15
N ALA A 61 1.81 3.23 -15.78
CA ALA A 61 2.39 3.09 -14.46
C ALA A 61 3.61 4.02 -14.30
N ASP A 62 3.73 4.62 -13.12
CA ASP A 62 4.93 5.34 -12.73
C ASP A 62 6.12 4.37 -12.61
N VAL A 63 7.32 4.86 -12.90
CA VAL A 63 8.55 4.11 -12.65
C VAL A 63 8.88 4.23 -11.17
N VAL A 64 8.95 3.08 -10.50
CA VAL A 64 9.20 2.99 -9.05
C VAL A 64 10.46 2.17 -8.82
N GLU A 65 11.39 2.73 -8.05
CA GLU A 65 12.55 2.03 -7.52
C GLU A 65 12.39 1.84 -6.01
N GLU A 66 12.50 0.59 -5.55
CA GLU A 66 12.39 0.23 -4.14
C GLU A 66 13.72 -0.34 -3.64
N ALA A 67 14.10 0.06 -2.43
CA ALA A 67 15.22 -0.51 -1.70
C ALA A 67 14.78 -0.77 -0.26
N GLN A 68 15.18 -1.91 0.30
CA GLN A 68 14.82 -2.32 1.65
C GLN A 68 16.03 -2.96 2.34
N GLU A 69 16.12 -2.76 3.64
CA GLU A 69 17.17 -3.33 4.48
C GLU A 69 16.57 -3.86 5.79
N PRO A 70 16.91 -5.08 6.23
CA PRO A 70 16.48 -5.58 7.53
C PRO A 70 17.22 -4.86 8.66
N TYR A 71 16.48 -4.34 9.63
CA TYR A 71 17.02 -3.73 10.84
C TYR A 71 16.18 -4.14 12.05
N SER A 72 16.85 -4.60 13.11
CA SER A 72 16.20 -5.06 14.34
C SER A 72 16.86 -4.40 15.53
N ALA A 73 16.09 -3.57 16.24
CA ALA A 73 16.51 -2.90 17.45
C ALA A 73 15.28 -2.62 18.33
N VAL A 74 15.51 -2.44 19.63
CA VAL A 74 14.48 -1.90 20.54
C VAL A 74 14.26 -0.44 20.17
N TYR A 75 13.00 -0.02 20.11
CA TYR A 75 12.66 1.36 19.74
C TYR A 75 13.14 2.35 20.80
N SER A 76 14.28 2.99 20.50
CA SER A 76 14.94 4.03 21.31
C SER A 76 15.43 5.17 20.42
N LEU A 77 15.85 6.28 21.02
CA LEU A 77 16.38 7.43 20.30
C LEU A 77 17.60 7.05 19.43
N GLU A 78 18.51 6.21 19.96
CA GLU A 78 19.69 5.74 19.23
C GLU A 78 19.28 4.89 18.02
N SER A 79 18.30 3.98 18.19
CA SER A 79 17.82 3.14 17.10
C SER A 79 17.13 3.94 15.99
N VAL A 80 16.44 5.03 16.35
CA VAL A 80 15.78 5.93 15.39
C VAL A 80 16.81 6.72 14.59
N GLN A 81 17.90 7.16 15.23
CA GLN A 81 19.01 7.82 14.56
C GLN A 81 19.70 6.89 13.56
N GLU A 82 20.00 5.66 13.98
CA GLU A 82 20.58 4.64 13.11
C GLU A 82 19.65 4.28 11.94
N ALA A 83 18.36 4.09 12.20
CA ALA A 83 17.38 3.83 11.15
C ALA A 83 17.29 5.00 10.15
N SER A 84 17.39 6.24 10.62
CA SER A 84 17.41 7.44 9.76
C SER A 84 18.68 7.52 8.91
N HIS A 85 19.83 7.08 9.45
CA HIS A 85 21.06 6.99 8.68
C HIS A 85 20.95 5.96 7.54
N ARG A 86 20.43 4.76 7.85
CA ARG A 86 20.17 3.72 6.85
C ARG A 86 19.15 4.15 5.80
N GLU A 87 18.07 4.80 6.23
CA GLU A 87 17.09 5.40 5.32
C GLU A 87 17.75 6.37 4.33
N ALA A 88 18.63 7.27 4.79
CA ALA A 88 19.32 8.21 3.91
C ALA A 88 20.17 7.49 2.84
N ILE A 89 20.80 6.37 3.21
CA ILE A 89 21.55 5.53 2.27
C ILE A 89 20.58 4.91 1.24
N LEU A 90 19.49 4.29 1.68
CA LEU A 90 18.51 3.68 0.77
C LEU A 90 17.86 4.71 -0.17
N LEU A 91 17.52 5.89 0.34
CA LEU A 91 17.00 7.01 -0.45
C LEU A 91 17.99 7.46 -1.53
N SER A 92 19.29 7.51 -1.21
CA SER A 92 20.32 7.85 -2.19
C SER A 92 20.42 6.79 -3.29
N GLN A 93 20.30 5.51 -2.94
CA GLN A 93 20.36 4.40 -3.89
C GLN A 93 19.20 4.41 -4.88
N VAL A 94 17.96 4.56 -4.40
CA VAL A 94 16.79 4.58 -5.29
C VAL A 94 16.77 5.82 -6.19
N ARG A 95 17.20 6.97 -5.67
CA ARG A 95 17.34 8.20 -6.47
C ARG A 95 18.38 8.03 -7.57
N LEU A 96 19.55 7.48 -7.25
CA LEU A 96 20.60 7.26 -8.22
C LEU A 96 20.14 6.31 -9.34
N LYS A 97 19.43 5.22 -9.01
CA LYS A 97 18.85 4.31 -10.02
C LYS A 97 17.84 5.01 -10.93
N LEU A 98 16.97 5.87 -10.39
CA LEU A 98 16.03 6.64 -11.20
C LEU A 98 16.76 7.68 -12.08
N GLN A 99 17.82 8.30 -11.57
CA GLN A 99 18.66 9.22 -12.34
C GLN A 99 19.37 8.51 -13.50
N GLU A 100 19.89 7.29 -13.26
CA GLU A 100 20.49 6.43 -14.31
C GLU A 100 19.49 6.06 -15.41
N GLN A 101 18.19 5.97 -15.08
CA GLN A 101 17.10 5.78 -16.04
C GLN A 101 16.67 7.08 -16.74
N GLY A 102 17.30 8.21 -16.42
CA GLY A 102 17.08 9.50 -17.06
C GLY A 102 16.00 10.38 -16.41
N PHE A 103 15.51 10.03 -15.22
CA PHE A 103 14.58 10.87 -14.47
C PHE A 103 15.33 12.01 -13.78
N ARG A 104 14.68 13.18 -13.69
CA ARG A 104 15.20 14.36 -12.96
C ARG A 104 14.63 14.43 -11.57
N ASP A 105 15.39 14.98 -10.62
CA ASP A 105 14.98 15.12 -9.21
C ASP A 105 13.63 15.82 -9.02
N GLU A 106 13.30 16.78 -9.88
CA GLU A 106 12.02 17.51 -9.86
C GLU A 106 10.79 16.62 -10.12
N ASN A 107 10.99 15.47 -10.77
CA ASN A 107 9.94 14.51 -11.10
C ASN A 107 9.96 13.27 -10.17
N MET A 108 10.77 13.30 -9.11
CA MET A 108 10.90 12.18 -8.18
C MET A 108 10.20 12.50 -6.86
N THR A 109 9.37 11.57 -6.40
CA THR A 109 8.82 11.57 -5.05
C THR A 109 9.31 10.36 -4.28
N THR A 110 9.72 10.55 -3.03
CA THR A 110 10.21 9.46 -2.18
C THR A 110 9.27 9.23 -1.00
N GLU A 111 8.99 7.97 -0.72
CA GLU A 111 8.22 7.55 0.45
C GLU A 111 9.02 6.54 1.27
N THR A 112 9.01 6.71 2.59
CA THR A 112 9.68 5.78 3.51
C THR A 112 8.64 5.02 4.33
N TYR A 113 8.84 3.71 4.42
CA TYR A 113 8.06 2.81 5.25
C TYR A 113 8.96 2.12 6.27
N LEU A 114 8.47 1.99 7.50
CA LEU A 114 9.16 1.30 8.58
C LEU A 114 8.35 0.08 9.01
N ASN A 115 9.02 -1.07 9.17
CA ASN A 115 8.38 -2.25 9.76
C ASN A 115 8.59 -2.21 11.27
N LEU A 116 7.52 -1.92 12.02
CA LEU A 116 7.55 -1.83 13.48
C LEU A 116 6.77 -2.98 14.09
N ARG A 117 7.19 -3.44 15.27
CA ARG A 117 6.57 -4.55 15.98
C ARG A 117 6.42 -4.19 17.45
N TYR A 118 5.27 -4.51 18.03
CA TYR A 118 5.05 -4.36 19.47
C TYR A 118 5.91 -5.36 20.24
N GLU A 119 6.35 -4.98 21.44
CA GLU A 119 7.00 -5.93 22.33
C GLU A 119 6.05 -7.10 22.66
N GLY A 120 6.57 -8.33 22.60
CA GLY A 120 5.78 -9.54 22.84
C GLY A 120 4.92 -10.00 21.67
N THR A 121 4.98 -9.36 20.50
CA THR A 121 4.32 -9.86 19.28
C THR A 121 5.33 -10.37 18.25
N ASP A 122 4.89 -11.27 17.38
CA ASP A 122 5.70 -11.78 16.26
C ASP A 122 5.39 -11.07 14.93
N THR A 123 4.33 -10.26 14.87
CA THR A 123 3.85 -9.62 13.65
C THR A 123 4.31 -8.17 13.55
N SER A 124 5.10 -7.86 12.52
CA SER A 124 5.44 -6.48 12.17
C SER A 124 4.32 -5.83 11.35
N ILE A 125 4.20 -4.51 11.49
CA ILE A 125 3.28 -3.66 10.74
C ILE A 125 4.13 -2.65 9.96
N MET A 126 3.86 -2.56 8.66
CA MET A 126 4.48 -1.56 7.80
C MET A 126 3.77 -0.22 7.99
N VAL A 127 4.50 0.80 8.45
CA VAL A 127 3.98 2.13 8.74
C VAL A 127 4.72 3.17 7.91
N LYS A 128 3.97 4.04 7.23
CA LYS A 128 4.54 5.16 6.48
C LYS A 128 5.12 6.19 7.46
N LYS A 129 6.40 6.55 7.28
CA LYS A 129 7.03 7.63 8.04
C LYS A 129 6.39 8.95 7.61
N ARG A 130 5.74 9.66 8.54
CA ARG A 130 5.23 11.01 8.28
C ARG A 130 6.35 12.03 8.53
N ILE A 131 6.67 12.84 7.52
CA ILE A 131 7.57 13.98 7.67
C ILE A 131 6.76 15.11 8.33
N THR A 132 6.91 15.29 9.64
CA THR A 132 6.44 16.52 10.30
C THR A 132 7.50 17.60 10.06
N LYS A 133 7.11 18.77 9.52
CA LYS A 133 8.01 19.92 9.39
C LYS A 133 8.60 20.26 10.77
N MET A 134 9.92 20.12 10.89
CA MET A 134 10.83 20.57 11.97
C MET A 134 10.26 20.67 13.40
N GLY A 135 10.74 19.79 14.30
CA GLY A 135 10.93 20.15 15.72
C GLY A 135 10.28 19.25 16.78
N GLU A 136 9.45 18.27 16.43
CA GLU A 136 8.75 17.39 17.40
C GLU A 136 8.99 15.91 17.09
N ASP A 137 10.25 15.49 17.17
CA ASP A 137 10.74 14.24 16.57
C ASP A 137 10.65 12.99 17.46
N VAL A 138 9.99 13.03 18.62
CA VAL A 138 9.93 11.86 19.53
C VAL A 138 8.53 11.55 20.04
N THR A 139 7.65 12.53 20.17
CA THR A 139 6.28 12.35 20.68
C THR A 139 5.27 12.00 19.59
N THR A 140 5.49 12.42 18.34
CA THR A 140 4.46 12.37 17.30
C THR A 140 4.18 10.95 16.78
N ILE A 141 5.19 10.08 16.70
CA ILE A 141 5.02 8.66 16.31
C ILE A 141 4.16 7.92 17.37
N TRP A 142 4.38 8.20 18.66
CA TRP A 142 3.56 7.66 19.76
C TRP A 142 2.10 8.10 19.68
N THR A 143 1.82 9.39 19.39
CA THR A 143 0.43 9.88 19.26
C THR A 143 -0.28 9.34 18.02
N LEU A 144 0.41 9.19 16.89
CA LEU A 144 -0.19 8.70 15.65
C LEU A 144 -0.40 7.18 15.64
N TRP A 145 0.51 6.43 16.24
CA TRP A 145 0.34 5.00 16.46
C TRP A 145 -0.83 4.72 17.40
N ASN A 146 -0.97 5.50 18.49
CA ASN A 146 -2.14 5.45 19.36
C ASN A 146 -3.44 5.90 18.68
N TYR A 147 -3.39 6.76 17.67
CA TYR A 147 -4.57 7.17 16.90
C TYR A 147 -5.04 6.08 15.93
N SER A 148 -4.10 5.36 15.30
CA SER A 148 -4.39 4.22 14.44
C SER A 148 -4.92 3.00 15.21
N SER A 149 -4.56 2.85 16.49
CA SER A 149 -5.10 1.80 17.36
C SER A 149 -6.40 2.22 18.07
N ARG A 150 -6.64 3.52 18.34
CA ARG A 150 -7.91 4.00 18.91
C ARG A 150 -9.09 4.04 17.95
N SER A 151 -8.87 4.05 16.63
CA SER A 151 -9.99 3.95 15.67
C SER A 151 -10.57 2.53 15.55
N MET A 152 -10.07 1.56 16.32
CA MET A 152 -10.66 0.22 16.44
C MET A 152 -11.43 0.01 17.76
N ASP A 153 -11.40 0.97 18.69
CA ASP A 153 -12.12 0.90 19.97
C ASP A 153 -13.14 2.04 20.08
N LEU A 154 -14.21 2.00 19.27
CA LEU A 154 -15.51 2.65 19.56
C LEU A 154 -16.53 2.20 18.52
N ASN A 155 -17.14 1.05 18.79
CA ASN A 155 -18.52 0.71 18.43
C ASN A 155 -18.93 -0.48 19.33
N TYR A 156 -19.41 -0.15 20.54
CA TYR A 156 -20.48 -0.92 21.17
C TYR A 156 -21.80 -0.46 20.56
#